data_AF-A0A7V2Z075-F1
#
_entry.id   AF-A0A7V2Z075-F1
#
_cell.length_a   1.000
_cell.length_b   1.000
_cell.length_c   1.000
_cell.angle_alpha   90.00
_cell.angle_beta   90.00
_cell.angle_gamma   90.00
#
_symmetry.space_group_name_H-M   'P 1'
#
loop_
_entity.id
_entity.type
_entity.pdbx_description
1 polymer ?
#
loop_
_entity_poly.entity_id
_entity_poly.type
_entity_poly.pdbx_seq_one_letter_code
_entity_poly.pdbx_strand_id
1 'polypeptide(L)'
;MFIYFLQKKGFVDANTSYLDDKLAESRKRGPNRFFSEFLQALFFEGFAKPNPSAKAQRLLGAVPYLNGGLFLKHALEQKYAGRIRIPDKAFENLLALFGRYSWHLDDRPSGNDDEINPDVLGYIFEKYINQKQFGAYYTRPEITDYLCERTIKRVVLDRLNAQCGRRFERLEDALLELNADVCRALVLPGGVLSSVALLDPACGSGAFLIAALKILVNVYAAVLGKIEFLCDARLTAWKAELERHRSLAYEVKKRIVTDNLFGVDIMEEATEICKLRLFLTLVASVERAGQLEPLPNIDFNIFAGNSLIGLLHVREEDCSIFTTPEHYREALKEKNRLIDEYRHASSQTTAEDLQTLKTAVEARITPLRQGLTQLLYHQFSELGIYHEEALDTKKYKKHPLELSDIEALKPFHWGFEFDRVVQERGGFDAIITNPPWEIFKPNAKEFFEEFSDLVTRKKMSIKDFEKEQTKLLKDDDIRQAWLDYL
;
A
#
# COMPACT_ATOMS: atom_id res chain seq x y z
N MET A 1 -0.89 -11.76 15.21
CA MET A 1 -2.22 -11.16 14.96
C MET A 1 -2.97 -11.91 13.87
N PHE A 2 -2.49 -11.92 12.63
CA PHE A 2 -3.12 -12.65 11.52
C PHE A 2 -3.53 -14.09 11.89
N ILE A 3 -2.64 -14.83 12.55
CA ILE A 3 -2.89 -16.21 13.00
C ILE A 3 -3.99 -16.29 14.07
N TYR A 4 -4.08 -15.28 14.93
CA TYR A 4 -5.15 -15.18 15.91
C TYR A 4 -6.50 -14.93 15.23
N PHE A 5 -6.54 -14.15 14.15
CA PHE A 5 -7.74 -14.03 13.32
C PHE A 5 -8.12 -15.38 12.69
N LEU A 6 -7.14 -16.10 12.13
CA LEU A 6 -7.37 -17.44 11.57
C LEU A 6 -7.91 -18.43 12.61
N GLN A 7 -7.35 -18.45 13.83
CA GLN A 7 -7.83 -19.38 14.86
C GLN A 7 -9.28 -19.06 15.23
N LYS A 8 -9.66 -17.79 15.34
CA LYS A 8 -11.05 -17.41 15.67
C LYS A 8 -12.02 -17.78 14.57
N LYS A 9 -11.61 -17.77 13.29
CA LYS A 9 -12.35 -18.37 12.16
C LYS A 9 -12.35 -19.91 12.17
N GLY A 10 -11.60 -20.56 13.05
CA GLY A 10 -11.42 -22.02 13.05
C GLY A 10 -10.59 -22.52 11.86
N PHE A 11 -9.80 -21.66 11.22
CA PHE A 11 -9.05 -22.00 10.01
C PHE A 11 -7.72 -22.68 10.27
N VAL A 12 -7.26 -22.70 11.53
CA VAL A 12 -6.07 -23.44 11.95
C VAL A 12 -6.50 -24.57 12.87
N ASP A 13 -6.29 -25.79 12.40
CA ASP A 13 -6.55 -27.06 13.11
C ASP A 13 -7.97 -27.19 13.69
N ALA A 14 -8.94 -26.51 13.08
CA ALA A 14 -10.31 -26.38 13.59
C ALA A 14 -10.39 -25.94 15.06
N ASN A 15 -9.40 -25.19 15.54
CA ASN A 15 -9.23 -24.86 16.95
C ASN A 15 -9.26 -23.32 17.17
N THR A 16 -10.24 -22.85 17.95
CA THR A 16 -10.43 -21.42 18.27
C THR A 16 -9.52 -20.89 19.39
N SER A 17 -8.79 -21.78 20.04
CA SER A 17 -7.76 -21.53 21.06
C SER A 17 -6.38 -22.05 20.62
N TYR A 18 -6.18 -22.25 19.31
CA TYR A 18 -4.99 -22.90 18.74
C TYR A 18 -3.65 -22.39 19.29
N LEU A 19 -3.44 -21.07 19.32
CA LEU A 19 -2.18 -20.51 19.81
C LEU A 19 -1.96 -20.74 21.31
N ASP A 20 -3.01 -20.64 22.11
CA ASP A 20 -2.96 -20.87 23.56
C ASP A 20 -2.64 -22.34 23.87
N ASP A 21 -3.29 -23.27 23.17
CA ASP A 21 -3.04 -24.71 23.30
C ASP A 21 -1.62 -25.07 22.88
N LYS A 22 -1.15 -24.52 21.75
CA LYS A 22 0.22 -24.76 21.25
C LYS A 22 1.29 -24.13 22.13
N LEU A 23 0.99 -23.03 22.81
CA LEU A 23 1.86 -22.45 23.84
C LEU A 23 1.97 -23.38 25.05
N ALA A 24 0.85 -23.89 25.54
CA ALA A 24 0.82 -24.85 26.64
C ALA A 24 1.54 -26.17 26.28
N GLU A 25 1.35 -26.69 25.08
CA GLU A 25 2.09 -27.86 24.56
C GLU A 25 3.60 -27.61 24.48
N SER A 26 4.01 -26.44 23.98
CA SER A 26 5.42 -26.08 23.86
C SER A 26 6.10 -26.01 25.23
N ARG A 27 5.42 -25.43 26.23
CA ARG A 27 5.91 -25.37 27.62
C ARG A 27 6.12 -26.74 28.25
N LYS A 28 5.31 -27.75 27.89
CA LYS A 28 5.52 -29.14 28.34
C LYS A 28 6.82 -29.75 27.81
N ARG A 29 7.32 -29.30 26.66
CA ARG A 29 8.58 -29.76 26.05
C ARG A 29 9.81 -29.01 26.56
N GLY A 30 9.62 -27.85 27.18
CA GLY A 30 10.68 -27.05 27.77
C GLY A 30 10.42 -25.55 27.67
N PRO A 31 11.15 -24.71 28.43
CA PRO A 31 10.94 -23.27 28.44
C PRO A 31 11.40 -22.62 27.13
N ASN A 32 10.70 -21.56 26.72
CA ASN A 32 11.05 -20.66 25.60
C ASN A 32 11.13 -21.36 24.24
N ARG A 33 10.30 -22.38 24.04
CA ARG A 33 10.23 -23.17 22.79
C ARG A 33 9.12 -22.75 21.85
N PHE A 34 8.17 -21.93 22.31
CA PHE A 34 7.01 -21.57 21.50
C PHE A 34 7.42 -20.84 20.22
N PHE A 35 8.33 -19.86 20.30
CA PHE A 35 8.82 -19.18 19.11
C PHE A 35 9.72 -20.07 18.26
N SER A 36 10.81 -20.59 18.85
CA SER A 36 11.89 -21.24 18.12
C SER A 36 11.52 -22.60 17.52
N GLU A 37 10.52 -23.30 18.07
CA GLU A 37 10.05 -24.58 17.53
C GLU A 37 8.71 -24.43 16.83
N PHE A 38 7.69 -23.93 17.53
CA PHE A 38 6.32 -23.94 17.02
C PHE A 38 6.05 -22.82 16.02
N LEU A 39 6.26 -21.54 16.38
CA LEU A 39 5.95 -20.44 15.47
C LEU A 39 6.82 -20.45 14.21
N GLN A 40 8.12 -20.75 14.34
CA GLN A 40 8.99 -20.90 13.16
C GLN A 40 8.52 -22.03 12.22
N ALA A 41 8.12 -23.18 12.76
CA ALA A 41 7.54 -24.24 11.95
C ALA A 41 6.20 -23.79 11.32
N LEU A 42 5.36 -23.10 12.08
CA LEU A 42 4.08 -22.61 11.58
C LEU A 42 4.26 -21.62 10.42
N PHE A 43 5.22 -20.70 10.52
CA PHE A 43 5.48 -19.69 9.49
C PHE A 43 6.12 -20.32 8.25
N PHE A 44 7.24 -21.03 8.43
CA PHE A 44 8.11 -21.42 7.31
C PHE A 44 7.85 -22.84 6.77
N GLU A 45 7.09 -23.66 7.49
CA GLU A 45 6.62 -24.96 7.00
C GLU A 45 5.11 -24.94 6.76
N GLY A 46 4.31 -24.58 7.76
CA GLY A 46 2.85 -24.63 7.69
C GLY A 46 2.26 -23.69 6.64
N PHE A 47 2.40 -22.38 6.86
CA PHE A 47 1.80 -21.37 5.98
C PHE A 47 2.58 -21.15 4.68
N ALA A 48 3.86 -21.49 4.67
CA ALA A 48 4.75 -21.25 3.55
C ALA A 48 4.89 -22.46 2.60
N LYS A 49 4.64 -23.70 3.02
CA LYS A 49 4.82 -24.85 2.11
C LYS A 49 3.48 -25.53 1.81
N PRO A 50 3.16 -25.82 0.53
CA PRO A 50 1.98 -26.61 0.20
C PRO A 50 2.05 -28.03 0.79
N ASN A 51 3.26 -28.57 0.93
CA ASN A 51 3.53 -29.87 1.53
C ASN A 51 4.54 -29.72 2.68
N PRO A 52 4.10 -29.43 3.91
CA PRO A 52 4.98 -29.35 5.08
C PRO A 52 5.62 -30.70 5.39
N SER A 53 6.81 -30.70 5.99
CA SER A 53 7.47 -31.94 6.43
C SER A 53 6.60 -32.75 7.41
N ALA A 54 6.76 -34.07 7.46
CA ALA A 54 6.01 -34.94 8.39
C ALA A 54 6.18 -34.52 9.87
N LYS A 55 7.35 -33.98 10.22
CA LYS A 55 7.61 -33.40 11.54
C LYS A 55 6.77 -32.15 11.78
N ALA A 56 6.70 -31.24 10.80
CA ALA A 56 5.88 -30.04 10.89
C ALA A 56 4.38 -30.40 10.96
N GLN A 57 3.90 -31.32 10.13
CA GLN A 57 2.50 -31.76 10.17
C GLN A 57 2.08 -32.28 11.55
N ARG A 58 2.92 -33.11 12.20
CA ARG A 58 2.67 -33.60 13.56
C ARG A 58 2.65 -32.49 14.61
N LEU A 59 3.47 -31.47 14.43
CA LEU A 59 3.58 -30.34 15.35
C LEU A 59 2.40 -29.37 15.19
N LEU A 60 2.02 -29.09 13.95
CA LEU A 60 1.10 -28.00 13.58
C LEU A 60 -0.36 -28.46 13.46
N GLY A 61 -0.62 -29.71 13.11
CA GLY A 61 -1.96 -30.15 12.75
C GLY A 61 -2.38 -29.65 11.36
N ALA A 62 -3.69 -29.53 11.12
CA ALA A 62 -4.24 -29.11 9.84
C ALA A 62 -4.20 -27.59 9.68
N VAL A 63 -3.19 -27.06 8.98
CA VAL A 63 -3.05 -25.63 8.70
C VAL A 63 -3.12 -25.35 7.20
N PRO A 64 -3.72 -24.23 6.76
CA PRO A 64 -3.81 -23.88 5.35
C PRO A 64 -2.44 -23.43 4.81
N TYR A 65 -2.19 -23.66 3.53
CA TYR A 65 -1.08 -23.02 2.81
C TYR A 65 -1.48 -21.61 2.36
N LEU A 66 -0.66 -20.61 2.64
CA LEU A 66 -0.95 -19.19 2.41
C LEU A 66 0.06 -18.50 1.49
N ASN A 67 0.66 -19.25 0.57
CA ASN A 67 1.74 -18.80 -0.33
C ASN A 67 3.10 -18.56 0.37
N GLY A 68 3.06 -18.10 1.63
CA GLY A 68 4.23 -17.75 2.38
C GLY A 68 4.67 -16.31 2.21
N GLY A 69 4.07 -15.47 1.36
CA GLY A 69 4.45 -14.05 1.18
C GLY A 69 4.57 -13.27 2.50
N LEU A 70 3.49 -13.24 3.29
CA LEU A 70 3.46 -12.66 4.65
C LEU A 70 4.41 -13.38 5.64
N PHE A 71 4.75 -14.63 5.36
CA PHE A 71 5.54 -15.51 6.22
C PHE A 71 6.93 -15.82 5.64
N LEU A 72 7.39 -15.01 4.69
CA LEU A 72 8.74 -15.11 4.16
C LEU A 72 9.70 -14.70 5.26
N LYS A 73 10.92 -15.23 5.23
CA LYS A 73 11.91 -14.89 6.26
C LYS A 73 12.24 -13.42 6.14
N HIS A 74 11.96 -12.67 7.19
CA HIS A 74 12.30 -11.25 7.25
C HIS A 74 13.83 -11.07 7.22
N ALA A 75 14.32 -9.92 6.73
CA ALA A 75 15.75 -9.62 6.69
C ALA A 75 16.43 -9.76 8.07
N LEU A 76 15.71 -9.40 9.13
CA LEU A 76 16.16 -9.60 10.52
C LEU A 76 16.27 -11.09 10.90
N GLU A 77 15.32 -11.92 10.48
CA GLU A 77 15.36 -13.36 10.77
C GLU A 77 16.48 -14.06 10.02
N GLN A 78 16.82 -13.58 8.82
CA GLN A 78 17.97 -14.05 8.06
C GLN A 78 19.29 -13.59 8.70
N LYS A 79 19.42 -12.29 9.00
CA LYS A 79 20.61 -11.69 9.61
C LYS A 79 20.93 -12.29 10.98
N TYR A 80 19.91 -12.58 11.78
CA TYR A 80 20.03 -13.14 13.13
C TYR A 80 19.57 -14.59 13.22
N ALA A 81 19.67 -15.34 12.11
CA ALA A 81 19.23 -16.73 12.03
C ALA A 81 19.80 -17.57 13.18
N GLY A 82 18.91 -18.30 13.87
CA GLY A 82 19.25 -19.13 15.02
C GLY A 82 19.63 -18.37 16.30
N ARG A 83 19.72 -17.03 16.28
CA ARG A 83 20.08 -16.18 17.43
C ARG A 83 18.90 -15.47 18.07
N ILE A 84 17.79 -15.31 17.35
CA ILE A 84 16.56 -14.72 17.91
C ILE A 84 16.01 -15.64 19.01
N ARG A 85 15.81 -15.07 20.20
CA ARG A 85 15.24 -15.75 21.37
C ARG A 85 14.15 -14.87 21.94
N ILE A 86 12.91 -15.36 21.91
CA ILE A 86 11.76 -14.66 22.47
C ILE A 86 11.19 -15.54 23.58
N PRO A 87 11.14 -15.07 24.83
CA PRO A 87 10.60 -15.86 25.93
C PRO A 87 9.13 -16.19 25.75
N ASP A 88 8.70 -17.37 26.21
CA ASP A 88 7.28 -17.77 26.18
C ASP A 88 6.39 -16.73 26.90
N LYS A 89 6.94 -16.07 27.93
CA LYS A 89 6.26 -15.03 28.70
C LYS A 89 5.75 -13.86 27.84
N ALA A 90 6.48 -13.51 26.78
CA ALA A 90 6.04 -12.45 25.87
C ALA A 90 4.75 -12.86 25.15
N PHE A 91 4.64 -14.12 24.74
CA PHE A 91 3.45 -14.65 24.07
C PHE A 91 2.30 -14.86 25.05
N GLU A 92 2.56 -15.25 26.30
CA GLU A 92 1.51 -15.29 27.33
C GLU A 92 0.84 -13.93 27.49
N ASN A 93 1.64 -12.86 27.62
CA ASN A 93 1.12 -11.51 27.77
C ASN A 93 0.34 -11.07 26.52
N LEU A 94 0.84 -11.40 25.33
CA LEU A 94 0.20 -11.06 24.06
C LEU A 94 -1.13 -11.81 23.87
N LEU A 95 -1.16 -13.12 24.10
CA LEU A 95 -2.38 -13.92 23.94
C LEU A 95 -3.42 -13.57 25.01
N ALA A 96 -2.99 -13.31 26.25
CA ALA A 96 -3.87 -12.80 27.30
C ALA A 96 -4.44 -11.43 26.95
N LEU A 97 -3.69 -10.56 26.26
CA LEU A 97 -4.22 -9.30 25.74
C LEU A 97 -5.26 -9.55 24.65
N PHE A 98 -4.96 -10.37 23.64
CA PHE A 98 -5.89 -10.67 22.55
C PHE A 98 -7.17 -11.36 23.02
N GLY A 99 -7.07 -12.22 24.03
CA GLY A 99 -8.22 -12.91 24.62
C GLY A 99 -9.18 -12.02 25.40
N ARG A 100 -8.82 -10.76 25.69
CA ARG A 100 -9.73 -9.79 26.32
C ARG A 100 -10.74 -9.18 25.35
N TYR A 101 -10.50 -9.31 24.06
CA TYR A 101 -11.33 -8.69 23.03
C TYR A 101 -12.20 -9.73 22.33
N SER A 102 -13.39 -9.30 21.89
CA SER A 102 -14.26 -10.06 21.01
C SER A 102 -13.80 -9.88 19.56
N TRP A 103 -13.41 -10.95 18.89
CA TRP A 103 -12.93 -10.87 17.50
C TRP A 103 -14.09 -11.00 16.54
N HIS A 104 -14.45 -9.90 15.88
CA HIS A 104 -15.49 -9.89 14.86
C HIS A 104 -14.89 -10.27 13.51
N LEU A 105 -15.45 -11.32 12.93
CA LEU A 105 -14.89 -12.05 11.81
C LEU A 105 -15.44 -11.58 10.46
N ASP A 106 -16.37 -10.63 10.48
CA ASP A 106 -17.09 -10.09 9.34
C ASP A 106 -16.71 -8.61 9.10
N ASP A 107 -16.85 -8.15 7.84
CA ASP A 107 -16.51 -6.77 7.41
C ASP A 107 -17.51 -5.70 7.90
N ARG A 108 -18.39 -6.01 8.86
CA ARG A 108 -19.41 -5.06 9.36
C ARG A 108 -18.94 -4.44 10.69
N PRO A 109 -18.90 -3.10 10.80
CA PRO A 109 -18.63 -2.47 12.09
C PRO A 109 -19.84 -2.62 13.01
N SER A 110 -19.75 -3.46 14.03
CA SER A 110 -20.57 -3.35 15.24
C SER A 110 -19.89 -2.33 16.15
N GLY A 111 -20.58 -1.24 16.50
CA GLY A 111 -20.03 -0.13 17.27
C GLY A 111 -19.78 -0.42 18.76
N ASN A 112 -19.25 -1.59 19.13
CA ASN A 112 -18.89 -1.92 20.51
C ASN A 112 -17.38 -1.74 20.74
N ASP A 113 -17.03 -1.16 21.89
CA ASP A 113 -15.64 -0.82 22.25
C ASP A 113 -14.72 -2.02 22.53
N ASP A 114 -15.29 -3.20 22.79
CA ASP A 114 -14.55 -4.43 23.13
C ASP A 114 -14.32 -5.36 21.92
N GLU A 115 -14.48 -4.85 20.69
CA GLU A 115 -14.38 -5.63 19.45
C GLU A 115 -13.08 -5.37 18.68
N ILE A 116 -12.42 -6.44 18.21
CA ILE A 116 -11.33 -6.34 17.23
C ILE A 116 -11.87 -6.77 15.87
N ASN A 117 -11.95 -5.80 14.96
CA ASN A 117 -12.12 -6.00 13.53
C ASN A 117 -10.91 -5.40 12.76
N PRO A 118 -10.76 -5.66 11.45
CA PRO A 118 -9.67 -5.09 10.64
C PRO A 118 -9.56 -3.55 10.67
N ASP A 119 -10.65 -2.85 10.97
CA ASP A 119 -10.70 -1.38 11.07
C ASP A 119 -10.19 -0.86 12.43
N VAL A 120 -10.54 -1.53 13.54
CA VAL A 120 -10.01 -1.25 14.89
C VAL A 120 -8.51 -1.53 14.96
N LEU A 121 -8.01 -2.52 14.21
CA LEU A 121 -6.58 -2.81 14.12
C LEU A 121 -5.79 -1.65 13.51
N GLY A 122 -6.32 -1.03 12.45
CA GLY A 122 -5.75 0.19 11.87
C GLY A 122 -5.62 1.27 12.93
N TYR A 123 -6.70 1.53 13.67
CA TYR A 123 -6.71 2.52 14.75
C TYR A 123 -5.71 2.22 15.88
N ILE A 124 -5.63 0.98 16.35
CA ILE A 124 -4.69 0.59 17.42
C ILE A 124 -3.25 0.82 16.95
N PHE A 125 -2.89 0.28 15.79
CA PHE A 125 -1.51 0.39 15.30
C PHE A 125 -1.12 1.81 14.95
N GLU A 126 -2.02 2.58 14.33
CA GLU A 126 -1.80 3.99 14.07
C GLU A 126 -1.60 4.76 15.36
N LYS A 127 -2.35 4.48 16.43
CA LYS A 127 -2.12 5.15 17.71
C LYS A 127 -0.76 4.81 18.34
N TYR A 128 -0.24 3.60 18.10
CA TYR A 128 1.09 3.19 18.56
C TYR A 128 2.23 3.75 17.71
N ILE A 129 2.03 3.88 16.39
CA ILE A 129 3.00 4.44 15.44
C ILE A 129 2.99 5.97 15.49
N ASN A 130 1.81 6.58 15.63
CA ASN A 130 1.58 8.02 15.61
C ASN A 130 1.86 8.64 16.98
N GLN A 131 3.08 8.44 17.49
CA GLN A 131 3.63 9.41 18.42
C GLN A 131 3.80 10.71 17.63
N LYS A 132 3.12 11.78 18.08
CA LYS A 132 2.89 13.08 17.40
C LYS A 132 4.08 13.77 16.69
N GLN A 133 5.29 13.24 16.80
CA GLN A 133 6.50 13.73 16.14
C GLN A 133 6.52 13.50 14.61
N PHE A 134 5.74 12.57 14.06
CA PHE A 134 5.84 12.17 12.64
C PHE A 134 4.70 12.67 11.74
N GLY A 135 3.80 13.54 12.22
CA GLY A 135 2.73 14.11 11.38
C GLY A 135 1.68 13.11 10.89
N ALA A 136 1.64 11.89 11.44
CA ALA A 136 0.66 10.89 11.08
C ALA A 136 -0.68 11.19 11.77
N TYR A 137 -1.63 11.75 11.02
CA TYR A 137 -2.96 12.09 11.48
C TYR A 137 -3.96 11.02 11.03
N TYR A 138 -4.69 10.47 12.01
CA TYR A 138 -5.79 9.56 11.73
C TYR A 138 -6.86 10.26 10.89
N THR A 139 -7.14 9.72 9.71
CA THR A 139 -8.27 10.16 8.90
C THR A 139 -9.47 9.31 9.28
N ARG A 140 -10.53 9.94 9.79
CA ARG A 140 -11.73 9.23 10.21
C ARG A 140 -12.37 8.48 9.03
N PRO A 141 -13.00 7.33 9.25
CA PRO A 141 -13.55 6.51 8.17
C PRO A 141 -14.53 7.29 7.29
N GLU A 142 -15.33 8.19 7.88
CA GLU A 142 -16.31 8.99 7.14
C GLU A 142 -15.64 9.93 6.12
N ILE A 143 -14.46 10.45 6.46
CA ILE A 143 -13.69 11.32 5.57
C ILE A 143 -13.02 10.50 4.48
N THR A 144 -12.38 9.40 4.87
CA THR A 144 -11.70 8.49 3.94
C THR A 144 -12.68 7.90 2.92
N ASP A 145 -13.83 7.41 3.39
CA ASP A 145 -14.89 6.84 2.55
C ASP A 145 -15.44 7.90 1.59
N TYR A 146 -15.75 9.10 2.09
CA TYR A 146 -16.26 10.19 1.25
C TYR A 146 -15.28 10.59 0.15
N LEU A 147 -14.01 10.80 0.49
CA LEU A 147 -12.97 11.22 -0.47
C LEU A 147 -12.72 10.13 -1.52
N CYS A 148 -12.58 8.88 -1.09
CA CYS A 148 -12.42 7.75 -2.01
C CYS A 148 -13.65 7.60 -2.91
N GLU A 149 -14.86 7.71 -2.37
CA GLU A 149 -16.09 7.55 -3.14
C GLU A 149 -16.21 8.60 -4.25
N ARG A 150 -15.98 9.88 -3.92
CA ARG A 150 -16.05 10.98 -4.90
C ARG A 150 -15.00 10.82 -6.00
N THR A 151 -13.78 10.45 -5.64
CA THR A 151 -12.67 10.31 -6.57
C THR A 151 -12.83 9.08 -7.46
N ILE A 152 -13.01 7.90 -6.86
CA ILE A 152 -12.99 6.63 -7.59
C ILE A 152 -14.21 6.51 -8.50
N LYS A 153 -15.41 6.90 -8.03
CA LYS A 153 -16.60 6.88 -8.89
C LYS A 153 -16.42 7.76 -10.11
N ARG A 154 -15.78 8.93 -9.95
CA ARG A 154 -15.50 9.84 -11.06
C ARG A 154 -14.50 9.24 -12.05
N VAL A 155 -13.40 8.67 -11.56
CA VAL A 155 -12.38 8.01 -12.38
C VAL A 155 -12.98 6.85 -13.19
N VAL A 156 -13.75 5.98 -12.52
CA VAL A 156 -14.39 4.83 -13.17
C VAL A 156 -15.38 5.30 -14.23
N LEU A 157 -16.18 6.32 -13.93
CA LEU A 157 -17.13 6.91 -14.88
C LEU A 157 -16.45 7.52 -16.11
N ASP A 158 -15.38 8.30 -15.92
CA ASP A 158 -14.67 8.96 -17.02
C ASP A 158 -13.99 7.94 -17.94
N ARG A 159 -13.33 6.94 -17.35
CA ARG A 159 -12.76 5.80 -18.10
C ARG A 159 -13.84 4.99 -18.83
N LEU A 160 -14.98 4.75 -18.19
CA LEU A 160 -16.11 4.04 -18.79
C LEU A 160 -16.67 4.80 -20.00
N ASN A 161 -16.92 6.10 -19.84
CA ASN A 161 -17.41 6.99 -20.90
C ASN A 161 -16.43 7.11 -22.08
N ALA A 162 -15.12 6.95 -21.83
CA ALA A 162 -14.11 6.93 -22.90
C ALA A 162 -14.08 5.60 -23.67
N GLN A 163 -14.47 4.49 -23.05
CA GLN A 163 -14.47 3.15 -23.66
C GLN A 163 -15.84 2.76 -24.24
N CYS A 164 -16.93 3.35 -23.75
CA CYS A 164 -18.29 3.11 -24.23
C CYS A 164 -18.74 4.21 -25.20
N GLY A 165 -19.50 3.83 -26.24
CA GLY A 165 -20.15 4.80 -27.14
C GLY A 165 -21.31 5.59 -26.52
N ARG A 166 -21.53 5.44 -25.20
CA ARG A 166 -22.59 6.10 -24.44
C ARG A 166 -21.97 6.86 -23.27
N ARG A 167 -22.46 8.08 -23.05
CA ARG A 167 -22.05 8.94 -21.95
C ARG A 167 -23.06 8.89 -20.82
N PHE A 168 -22.57 8.64 -19.61
CA PHE A 168 -23.32 8.71 -18.36
C PHE A 168 -22.86 9.92 -17.54
N GLU A 169 -23.78 10.53 -16.80
CA GLU A 169 -23.47 11.66 -15.91
C GLU A 169 -22.97 11.21 -14.54
N ARG A 170 -23.48 10.07 -14.05
CA ARG A 170 -23.08 9.46 -12.78
C ARG A 170 -22.81 7.97 -12.96
N LEU A 171 -21.94 7.43 -12.11
CA LEU A 171 -21.64 5.99 -12.14
C LEU A 171 -22.89 5.18 -11.76
N GLU A 172 -23.71 5.69 -10.84
CA GLU A 172 -24.97 5.06 -10.43
C GLU A 172 -25.91 4.86 -11.61
N ASP A 173 -26.01 5.84 -12.52
CA ASP A 173 -26.84 5.74 -13.73
C ASP A 173 -26.32 4.62 -14.64
N ALA A 174 -24.99 4.54 -14.82
CA ALA A 174 -24.38 3.45 -15.58
C ALA A 174 -24.63 2.08 -14.95
N LEU A 175 -24.64 2.00 -13.61
CA LEU A 175 -24.92 0.75 -12.87
C LEU A 175 -26.40 0.35 -12.90
N LEU A 176 -27.33 1.30 -12.98
CA LEU A 176 -28.75 1.02 -13.19
C LEU A 176 -29.02 0.50 -14.61
N GLU A 177 -28.24 1.00 -15.58
CA GLU A 177 -28.40 0.69 -17.00
C GLU A 177 -27.40 -0.34 -17.54
N LEU A 178 -26.89 -1.22 -16.68
CA LEU A 178 -25.92 -2.25 -17.07
C LEU A 178 -26.46 -3.13 -18.21
N ASN A 179 -25.75 -3.10 -19.33
CA ASN A 179 -25.94 -3.96 -20.48
C ASN A 179 -24.62 -4.67 -20.82
N ALA A 180 -24.62 -5.51 -21.86
CA ALA A 180 -23.43 -6.26 -22.26
C ALA A 180 -22.23 -5.35 -22.58
N ASP A 181 -22.42 -4.24 -23.30
CA ASP A 181 -21.32 -3.33 -23.66
C ASP A 181 -20.70 -2.65 -22.43
N VAL A 182 -21.54 -2.13 -21.52
CA VAL A 182 -21.09 -1.49 -20.28
C VAL A 182 -20.36 -2.49 -19.38
N CYS A 183 -20.92 -3.68 -19.18
CA CYS A 183 -20.27 -4.72 -18.41
C CYS A 183 -18.93 -5.12 -19.05
N ARG A 184 -18.87 -5.28 -20.38
CA ARG A 184 -17.62 -5.60 -21.09
C ARG A 184 -16.55 -4.54 -20.88
N ALA A 185 -16.91 -3.25 -21.00
CA ALA A 185 -16.00 -2.14 -20.73
C ALA A 185 -15.56 -2.05 -19.27
N LEU A 186 -16.36 -2.51 -18.31
CA LEU A 186 -15.98 -2.51 -16.90
C LEU A 186 -15.02 -3.64 -16.54
N VAL A 187 -15.32 -4.90 -16.89
CA VAL A 187 -14.67 -6.07 -16.26
C VAL A 187 -13.76 -6.91 -17.14
N LEU A 188 -13.90 -6.86 -18.47
CA LEU A 188 -13.04 -7.67 -19.34
C LEU A 188 -11.60 -7.14 -19.34
N PRO A 189 -10.61 -7.92 -19.82
CA PRO A 189 -9.22 -7.46 -19.93
C PRO A 189 -9.12 -6.14 -20.71
N GLY A 190 -8.44 -5.15 -20.14
CA GLY A 190 -8.36 -3.78 -20.67
C GLY A 190 -9.55 -2.87 -20.31
N GLY A 191 -10.58 -3.43 -19.66
CA GLY A 191 -11.68 -2.70 -19.08
C GLY A 191 -11.28 -1.85 -17.88
N VAL A 192 -12.19 -1.00 -17.43
CA VAL A 192 -11.94 0.01 -16.39
C VAL A 192 -11.48 -0.61 -15.08
N LEU A 193 -12.21 -1.59 -14.55
CA LEU A 193 -11.92 -2.18 -13.24
C LEU A 193 -10.66 -3.05 -13.26
N SER A 194 -10.32 -3.64 -14.41
CA SER A 194 -9.11 -4.46 -14.56
C SER A 194 -7.84 -3.64 -14.80
N SER A 195 -7.93 -2.33 -14.99
CA SER A 195 -6.79 -1.48 -15.38
C SER A 195 -6.56 -0.23 -14.53
N VAL A 196 -7.57 0.25 -13.79
CA VAL A 196 -7.45 1.47 -12.98
C VAL A 196 -6.35 1.33 -11.93
N ALA A 197 -5.45 2.32 -11.82
CA ALA A 197 -4.36 2.34 -10.84
C ALA A 197 -4.55 3.47 -9.82
N LEU A 198 -4.79 3.11 -8.56
CA LEU A 198 -5.07 4.03 -7.46
C LEU A 198 -3.89 4.06 -6.48
N LEU A 199 -3.37 5.26 -6.22
CA LEU A 199 -2.19 5.46 -5.37
C LEU A 199 -2.55 6.19 -4.06
N ASP A 200 -2.04 5.69 -2.95
CA ASP A 200 -1.87 6.48 -1.72
C ASP A 200 -0.37 6.65 -1.41
N PRO A 201 0.23 7.84 -1.62
CA PRO A 201 1.67 8.07 -1.48
C PRO A 201 2.13 8.28 -0.03
N ALA A 202 1.20 8.27 0.93
CA ALA A 202 1.48 8.32 2.37
C ALA A 202 0.47 7.42 3.09
N CYS A 203 0.49 6.13 2.74
CA CYS A 203 -0.64 5.24 2.97
C CYS A 203 -0.91 4.93 4.44
N GLY A 204 0.05 5.17 5.34
CA GLY A 204 -0.04 4.80 6.74
C GLY A 204 -0.46 3.34 6.87
N SER A 205 -1.47 3.07 7.70
CA SER A 205 -2.03 1.73 7.84
C SER A 205 -2.93 1.28 6.68
N GLY A 206 -3.11 2.07 5.63
CA GLY A 206 -3.87 1.72 4.43
C GLY A 206 -5.36 2.06 4.46
N ALA A 207 -5.78 3.07 5.25
CA ALA A 207 -7.20 3.42 5.35
C ALA A 207 -7.84 3.77 3.99
N PHE A 208 -7.20 4.61 3.17
CA PHE A 208 -7.69 4.97 1.84
C PHE A 208 -7.72 3.77 0.88
N LEU A 209 -6.71 2.90 0.94
CA LEU A 209 -6.65 1.68 0.12
C LEU A 209 -7.80 0.70 0.48
N ILE A 210 -8.14 0.58 1.76
CA ILE A 210 -9.29 -0.24 2.20
C ILE A 210 -10.63 0.38 1.73
N ALA A 211 -10.80 1.70 1.81
CA ALA A 211 -11.99 2.37 1.28
C ALA A 211 -12.11 2.20 -0.24
N ALA A 212 -10.99 2.32 -0.96
CA ALA A 212 -10.93 2.09 -2.39
C ALA A 212 -11.31 0.65 -2.78
N LEU A 213 -10.78 -0.33 -2.05
CA LEU A 213 -11.17 -1.74 -2.20
C LEU A 213 -12.69 -1.92 -2.06
N LYS A 214 -13.31 -1.36 -1.02
CA LYS A 214 -14.76 -1.45 -0.78
C LYS A 214 -15.57 -0.89 -1.96
N ILE A 215 -15.17 0.26 -2.50
CA ILE A 215 -15.84 0.89 -3.64
C ILE A 215 -15.74 0.01 -4.89
N LEU A 216 -14.55 -0.46 -5.24
CA LEU A 216 -14.35 -1.29 -6.43
C LEU A 216 -15.11 -2.63 -6.31
N VAL A 217 -15.11 -3.25 -5.12
CA VAL A 217 -15.90 -4.48 -4.85
C VAL A 217 -17.39 -4.25 -5.12
N ASN A 218 -17.94 -3.10 -4.74
CA ASN A 218 -19.36 -2.78 -4.98
C ASN A 218 -19.68 -2.68 -6.48
N VAL A 219 -18.77 -2.11 -7.28
CA VAL A 219 -18.94 -2.05 -8.74
C VAL A 219 -18.86 -3.45 -9.35
N TYR A 220 -17.88 -4.27 -8.93
CA TYR A 220 -17.80 -5.67 -9.35
C TYR A 220 -19.05 -6.46 -9.00
N ALA A 221 -19.59 -6.30 -7.80
CA ALA A 221 -20.79 -6.99 -7.35
C ALA A 221 -22.01 -6.64 -8.22
N ALA A 222 -22.20 -5.37 -8.58
CA ALA A 222 -23.25 -4.94 -9.49
C ALA A 222 -23.14 -5.60 -10.87
N VAL A 223 -21.93 -5.65 -11.44
CA VAL A 223 -21.68 -6.30 -12.73
C VAL A 223 -21.91 -7.81 -12.65
N LEU A 224 -21.34 -8.50 -11.66
CA LEU A 224 -21.46 -9.94 -11.48
C LEU A 224 -22.91 -10.41 -11.31
N GLY A 225 -23.72 -9.63 -10.59
CA GLY A 225 -25.16 -9.88 -10.43
C GLY A 225 -25.96 -9.66 -11.72
N LYS A 226 -25.45 -8.85 -12.66
CA LYS A 226 -26.13 -8.59 -13.93
C LYS A 226 -25.81 -9.61 -15.03
N ILE A 227 -24.59 -10.18 -15.04
CA ILE A 227 -24.09 -11.04 -16.12
C ILE A 227 -25.06 -12.17 -16.49
N GLU A 228 -25.71 -12.80 -15.52
CA GLU A 228 -26.64 -13.92 -15.73
C GLU A 228 -27.84 -13.56 -16.63
N PHE A 229 -28.22 -12.28 -16.67
CA PHE A 229 -29.36 -11.78 -17.42
C PHE A 229 -29.00 -11.23 -18.80
N LEU A 230 -27.70 -11.13 -19.13
CA LEU A 230 -27.23 -10.47 -20.35
C LEU A 230 -27.06 -11.43 -21.54
N CYS A 231 -27.04 -12.75 -21.30
CA CYS A 231 -26.81 -13.77 -22.33
C CYS A 231 -25.56 -13.52 -23.20
N ASP A 232 -24.55 -12.83 -22.68
CA ASP A 232 -23.29 -12.51 -23.38
C ASP A 232 -22.26 -13.61 -23.11
N ALA A 233 -21.82 -14.29 -24.17
CA ALA A 233 -20.91 -15.43 -24.05
C ALA A 233 -19.54 -15.05 -23.44
N ARG A 234 -19.02 -13.84 -23.69
CA ARG A 234 -17.72 -13.41 -23.17
C ARG A 234 -17.80 -13.11 -21.68
N LEU A 235 -18.85 -12.42 -21.24
CA LEU A 235 -19.07 -12.12 -19.83
C LEU A 235 -19.34 -13.39 -19.03
N THR A 236 -20.13 -14.32 -19.58
CA THR A 236 -20.38 -15.62 -18.95
C THR A 236 -19.09 -16.44 -18.83
N ALA A 237 -18.25 -16.47 -19.87
CA ALA A 237 -16.96 -17.15 -19.80
C ALA A 237 -16.01 -16.52 -18.77
N TRP A 238 -15.97 -15.20 -18.70
CA TRP A 238 -15.17 -14.46 -17.71
C TRP A 238 -15.65 -14.71 -16.27
N LYS A 239 -16.97 -14.67 -16.02
CA LYS A 239 -17.53 -14.99 -14.71
C LYS A 239 -17.24 -16.44 -14.33
N ALA A 240 -17.39 -17.38 -15.26
CA ALA A 240 -17.08 -18.79 -15.04
C ALA A 240 -15.59 -19.02 -14.72
N GLU A 241 -14.67 -18.21 -15.25
CA GLU A 241 -13.25 -18.24 -14.87
C GLU A 241 -13.07 -17.84 -13.40
N LEU A 242 -13.71 -16.75 -12.96
CA LEU A 242 -13.67 -16.34 -11.55
C LEU A 242 -14.28 -17.39 -10.62
N GLU A 243 -15.37 -18.04 -11.05
CA GLU A 243 -16.05 -19.07 -10.28
C GLU A 243 -15.27 -20.40 -10.21
N ARG A 244 -14.16 -20.56 -10.95
CA ARG A 244 -13.22 -21.67 -10.72
C ARG A 244 -12.50 -21.54 -9.39
N HIS A 245 -12.41 -20.33 -8.85
CA HIS A 245 -11.85 -20.07 -7.53
C HIS A 245 -12.84 -20.46 -6.45
N ARG A 246 -12.31 -20.83 -5.27
CA ARG A 246 -13.12 -21.39 -4.19
C ARG A 246 -14.05 -20.37 -3.52
N SER A 247 -13.77 -19.07 -3.72
CA SER A 247 -14.62 -17.95 -3.31
C SER A 247 -14.51 -16.82 -4.33
N LEU A 248 -15.64 -16.49 -4.95
CA LEU A 248 -15.76 -15.38 -5.89
C LEU A 248 -15.41 -14.03 -5.23
N ALA A 249 -15.88 -13.82 -4.00
CA ALA A 249 -15.59 -12.60 -3.25
C ALA A 249 -14.10 -12.45 -2.93
N TYR A 250 -13.44 -13.56 -2.58
CA TYR A 250 -12.01 -13.59 -2.34
C TYR A 250 -11.23 -13.24 -3.61
N GLU A 251 -11.58 -13.86 -4.74
CA GLU A 251 -10.89 -13.64 -6.02
C GLU A 251 -11.06 -12.20 -6.53
N VAL A 252 -12.26 -11.63 -6.44
CA VAL A 252 -12.49 -10.21 -6.78
C VAL A 252 -11.64 -9.28 -5.93
N LYS A 253 -11.66 -9.47 -4.60
CA LYS A 253 -10.83 -8.66 -3.69
C LYS A 253 -9.34 -8.85 -3.97
N LYS A 254 -8.91 -10.08 -4.26
CA LYS A 254 -7.51 -10.42 -4.59
C LYS A 254 -7.05 -9.65 -5.83
N ARG A 255 -7.82 -9.67 -6.92
CA ARG A 255 -7.53 -8.90 -8.15
C ARG A 255 -7.44 -7.41 -7.87
N ILE A 256 -8.36 -6.85 -7.07
CA ILE A 256 -8.32 -5.42 -6.73
C ILE A 256 -7.04 -5.07 -5.98
N VAL A 257 -6.69 -5.88 -4.98
CA VAL A 257 -5.50 -5.68 -4.14
C VAL A 257 -4.21 -5.80 -4.95
N THR A 258 -4.16 -6.67 -5.96
CA THR A 258 -2.95 -6.87 -6.79
C THR A 258 -2.82 -5.89 -7.94
N ASP A 259 -3.93 -5.51 -8.56
CA ASP A 259 -3.90 -4.86 -9.88
C ASP A 259 -4.25 -3.37 -9.80
N ASN A 260 -5.00 -2.96 -8.77
CA ASN A 260 -5.53 -1.60 -8.68
C ASN A 260 -4.93 -0.76 -7.55
N LEU A 261 -4.47 -1.37 -6.46
CA LEU A 261 -4.08 -0.64 -5.25
C LEU A 261 -2.56 -0.54 -5.10
N PHE A 262 -2.10 0.69 -4.87
CA PHE A 262 -0.69 1.03 -4.72
C PHE A 262 -0.50 1.98 -3.55
N GLY A 263 0.55 1.76 -2.76
CA GLY A 263 0.81 2.49 -1.52
C GLY A 263 2.28 2.78 -1.32
N VAL A 264 2.59 3.95 -0.77
CA VAL A 264 3.94 4.31 -0.31
C VAL A 264 3.83 4.92 1.08
N ASP A 265 4.74 4.57 1.99
CA ASP A 265 4.87 5.26 3.27
C ASP A 265 6.33 5.30 3.72
N ILE A 266 6.76 6.35 4.41
CA ILE A 266 8.14 6.47 4.90
C ILE A 266 8.45 5.46 6.03
N MET A 267 7.42 5.01 6.75
CA MET A 267 7.52 4.07 7.86
C MET A 267 7.27 2.64 7.39
N GLU A 268 8.30 1.79 7.49
CA GLU A 268 8.24 0.38 7.10
C GLU A 268 7.14 -0.36 7.89
N GLU A 269 7.01 -0.07 9.19
CA GLU A 269 6.00 -0.66 10.06
C GLU A 269 4.58 -0.36 9.57
N ALA A 270 4.33 0.88 9.09
CA ALA A 270 3.03 1.28 8.58
C ALA A 270 2.68 0.48 7.31
N THR A 271 3.65 0.28 6.41
CA THR A 271 3.46 -0.55 5.21
C THR A 271 3.16 -2.02 5.54
N GLU A 272 3.79 -2.59 6.57
CA GLU A 272 3.48 -3.96 7.03
C GLU A 272 2.06 -4.08 7.58
N ILE A 273 1.59 -3.06 8.31
CA ILE A 273 0.21 -3.02 8.80
C ILE A 273 -0.78 -2.85 7.66
N CYS A 274 -0.46 -2.01 6.67
CA CYS A 274 -1.26 -1.86 5.46
C CYS A 274 -1.43 -3.20 4.75
N LYS A 275 -0.34 -3.92 4.48
CA LYS A 275 -0.37 -5.26 3.89
C LYS A 275 -1.19 -6.23 4.74
N LEU A 276 -0.98 -6.24 6.06
CA LEU A 276 -1.75 -7.07 6.99
C LEU A 276 -3.26 -6.77 6.92
N ARG A 277 -3.68 -5.51 6.87
CA ARG A 277 -5.11 -5.14 6.78
C ARG A 277 -5.72 -5.63 5.48
N LEU A 278 -5.04 -5.44 4.34
CA LEU A 278 -5.48 -5.96 3.05
C LEU A 278 -5.65 -7.49 3.09
N PHE A 279 -4.69 -8.22 3.68
CA PHE A 279 -4.80 -9.67 3.85
C PHE A 279 -5.94 -10.08 4.78
N LEU A 280 -6.15 -9.38 5.89
CA LEU A 280 -7.29 -9.65 6.78
C LEU A 280 -8.62 -9.44 6.06
N THR A 281 -8.76 -8.41 5.23
CA THR A 281 -9.96 -8.18 4.42
C THR A 281 -10.21 -9.30 3.39
N LEU A 282 -9.15 -9.91 2.85
CA LEU A 282 -9.28 -11.10 2.01
C LEU A 282 -9.79 -12.29 2.81
N VAL A 283 -9.18 -12.60 3.95
CA VAL A 283 -9.57 -13.74 4.79
C VAL A 283 -10.98 -13.56 5.38
N ALA A 284 -11.37 -12.33 5.72
CA ALA A 284 -12.72 -12.05 6.21
C ALA A 284 -13.82 -12.41 5.19
N SER A 285 -13.51 -12.40 3.89
CA SER A 285 -14.45 -12.74 2.82
C SER A 285 -14.74 -14.23 2.63
N VAL A 286 -14.08 -15.10 3.39
CA VAL A 286 -14.31 -16.55 3.32
C VAL A 286 -14.90 -17.09 4.62
N GLU A 287 -15.77 -18.09 4.49
CA GLU A 287 -16.49 -18.70 5.62
C GLU A 287 -15.81 -19.96 6.13
N ARG A 288 -15.17 -20.72 5.23
CA ARG A 288 -14.54 -22.01 5.53
C ARG A 288 -13.07 -22.00 5.13
N ALA A 289 -12.24 -22.68 5.91
CA ALA A 289 -10.81 -22.82 5.64
C ALA A 289 -10.52 -23.37 4.24
N GLY A 290 -11.36 -24.29 3.76
CA GLY A 290 -11.25 -24.85 2.41
C GLY A 290 -11.42 -23.82 1.29
N GLN A 291 -12.08 -22.69 1.53
CA GLN A 291 -12.23 -21.60 0.54
C GLN A 291 -11.04 -20.64 0.53
N LEU A 292 -10.17 -20.70 1.53
CA LEU A 292 -9.01 -19.82 1.61
C LEU A 292 -7.98 -20.25 0.57
N GLU A 293 -7.69 -19.35 -0.34
CA GLU A 293 -6.63 -19.50 -1.34
C GLU A 293 -5.33 -18.83 -0.87
N PRO A 294 -4.19 -19.15 -1.52
CA PRO A 294 -2.91 -18.52 -1.21
C PRO A 294 -2.99 -16.99 -1.35
N LEU A 295 -2.44 -16.29 -0.36
CA LEU A 295 -2.44 -14.83 -0.30
C LEU A 295 -1.67 -14.23 -1.49
N PRO A 296 -2.10 -13.06 -2.00
CA PRO A 296 -1.39 -12.38 -3.09
C PRO A 296 -0.05 -11.83 -2.63
N ASN A 297 0.85 -11.67 -3.60
CA ASN A 297 2.18 -11.11 -3.41
C ASN A 297 2.15 -9.60 -3.74
N ILE A 298 2.06 -8.77 -2.70
CA ILE A 298 1.86 -7.31 -2.81
C ILE A 298 3.06 -6.47 -2.38
N ASP A 299 4.23 -7.11 -2.17
CA ASP A 299 5.48 -6.42 -1.79
C ASP A 299 5.89 -5.33 -2.80
N PHE A 300 5.48 -5.47 -4.06
CA PHE A 300 5.74 -4.50 -5.14
C PHE A 300 4.52 -3.63 -5.48
N ASN A 301 3.55 -3.57 -4.58
CA ASN A 301 2.41 -2.66 -4.63
C ASN A 301 2.46 -1.65 -3.48
N ILE A 302 2.90 -2.11 -2.30
CA ILE A 302 3.04 -1.30 -1.09
C ILE A 302 4.51 -1.20 -0.72
N PHE A 303 5.08 0.00 -0.80
CA PHE A 303 6.51 0.25 -0.59
C PHE A 303 6.78 1.12 0.63
N ALA A 304 7.91 0.85 1.29
CA ALA A 304 8.49 1.77 2.25
C ALA A 304 9.45 2.75 1.55
N GLY A 305 9.24 4.05 1.71
CA GLY A 305 10.05 5.09 1.09
C GLY A 305 9.47 6.48 1.26
N ASN A 306 10.31 7.50 1.10
CA ASN A 306 9.90 8.90 1.13
C ASN A 306 9.35 9.30 -0.25
N SER A 307 8.03 9.37 -0.36
CA SER A 307 7.31 9.74 -1.57
C SER A 307 7.62 11.15 -2.09
N LEU A 308 8.13 12.05 -1.23
CA LEU A 308 8.47 13.43 -1.58
C LEU A 308 9.87 13.59 -2.18
N ILE A 309 10.76 12.62 -1.96
CA ILE A 309 12.16 12.69 -2.39
C ILE A 309 12.44 11.50 -3.29
N GLY A 310 12.88 11.76 -4.52
CA GLY A 310 13.20 10.71 -5.47
C GLY A 310 13.04 11.16 -6.91
N LEU A 311 13.38 10.25 -7.83
CA LEU A 311 13.31 10.53 -9.27
C LEU A 311 11.91 10.19 -9.80
N LEU A 312 11.18 11.20 -10.28
CA LEU A 312 9.89 11.01 -10.96
C LEU A 312 10.06 10.29 -12.29
N HIS A 313 11.06 10.72 -13.06
CA HIS A 313 11.44 10.13 -14.33
C HIS A 313 12.94 9.88 -14.34
N VAL A 314 13.36 8.82 -15.01
CA VAL A 314 14.77 8.47 -15.17
C VAL A 314 15.04 8.39 -16.67
N ARG A 315 15.81 9.35 -17.20
CA ARG A 315 16.23 9.33 -18.60
C ARG A 315 17.47 8.47 -18.73
N GLU A 316 17.57 7.73 -19.82
CA GLU A 316 18.70 6.82 -20.05
C GLU A 316 20.05 7.54 -20.15
N GLU A 317 20.04 8.80 -20.59
CA GLU A 317 21.23 9.66 -20.65
C GLU A 317 21.80 9.98 -19.26
N ASP A 318 20.92 10.10 -18.26
CA ASP A 318 21.29 10.40 -16.87
C ASP A 318 21.87 9.16 -16.14
N CYS A 319 21.73 7.99 -16.77
CA CYS A 319 22.09 6.69 -16.21
C CYS A 319 23.54 6.28 -16.49
N SER A 320 24.37 7.17 -17.05
CA SER A 320 25.80 6.93 -17.33
C SER A 320 26.63 6.62 -16.09
N ILE A 321 26.06 6.82 -14.90
CA ILE A 321 26.65 6.55 -13.59
C ILE A 321 26.52 5.09 -13.13
N PHE A 322 25.69 4.26 -13.79
CA PHE A 322 25.60 2.86 -13.39
C PHE A 322 26.91 2.15 -13.70
N THR A 323 27.41 1.39 -12.72
CA THR A 323 28.68 0.65 -12.82
C THR A 323 28.62 -0.58 -13.73
N THR A 324 27.46 -0.87 -14.31
CA THR A 324 27.25 -2.00 -15.22
C THR A 324 27.09 -1.55 -16.68
N PRO A 325 27.63 -2.29 -17.67
CA PRO A 325 27.50 -1.99 -19.10
C PRO A 325 26.06 -2.07 -19.65
N GLU A 326 25.10 -2.47 -18.83
CA GLU A 326 23.73 -2.74 -19.23
C GLU A 326 22.92 -1.44 -19.34
N HIS A 327 22.10 -1.34 -20.39
CA HIS A 327 21.23 -0.19 -20.57
C HIS A 327 20.13 -0.19 -19.50
N TYR A 328 19.84 0.98 -18.93
CA TYR A 328 18.83 1.14 -17.89
C TYR A 328 17.45 0.55 -18.27
N ARG A 329 17.06 0.68 -19.54
CA ARG A 329 15.80 0.08 -20.04
C ARG A 329 15.79 -1.44 -20.02
N GLU A 330 16.93 -2.08 -20.30
CA GLU A 330 17.06 -3.54 -20.25
C GLU A 330 16.95 -4.01 -18.79
N ALA A 331 17.61 -3.29 -17.88
CA ALA A 331 17.51 -3.53 -16.45
C ALA A 331 16.07 -3.38 -15.92
N LEU A 332 15.33 -2.36 -16.37
CA LEU A 332 13.91 -2.17 -16.03
C LEU A 332 13.02 -3.31 -16.56
N LYS A 333 13.20 -3.72 -17.82
CA LYS A 333 12.45 -4.85 -18.41
C LYS A 333 12.68 -6.12 -17.61
N GLU A 334 13.93 -6.42 -17.26
CA GLU A 334 14.27 -7.60 -16.48
C GLU A 334 13.68 -7.52 -15.06
N LYS A 335 13.79 -6.35 -14.40
CA LYS A 335 13.13 -6.11 -13.11
C LYS A 335 11.62 -6.40 -13.17
N ASN A 336 10.92 -5.85 -14.17
CA ASN A 336 9.48 -6.03 -14.30
C ASN A 336 9.11 -7.49 -14.60
N ARG A 337 9.93 -8.20 -15.39
CA ARG A 337 9.76 -9.65 -15.64
C ARG A 337 9.85 -10.45 -14.34
N LEU A 338 10.88 -10.20 -13.52
CA LEU A 338 11.07 -10.89 -12.25
C LEU A 338 9.95 -10.57 -11.25
N ILE A 339 9.46 -9.33 -11.22
CA ILE A 339 8.31 -8.93 -10.38
C ILE A 339 7.05 -9.68 -10.82
N ASP A 340 6.80 -9.83 -12.12
CA ASP A 340 5.65 -10.59 -12.62
C ASP A 340 5.74 -12.08 -12.24
N GLU A 341 6.91 -12.68 -12.41
CA GLU A 341 7.15 -14.06 -12.00
C GLU A 341 6.86 -14.23 -10.49
N TYR A 342 7.35 -13.31 -9.66
CA TYR A 342 7.04 -13.29 -8.24
C TYR A 342 5.54 -13.12 -7.95
N ARG A 343 4.85 -12.20 -8.64
CA ARG A 343 3.40 -11.95 -8.44
C ARG A 343 2.56 -13.18 -8.78
N HIS A 344 2.88 -13.86 -9.89
CA HIS A 344 2.14 -15.02 -10.37
C HIS A 344 2.56 -16.35 -9.74
N ALA A 345 3.68 -16.38 -8.99
CA ALA A 345 4.14 -17.55 -8.24
C ALA A 345 3.13 -18.07 -7.19
N SER A 346 2.17 -17.23 -6.76
CA SER A 346 1.07 -17.67 -5.86
C SER A 346 0.24 -18.85 -6.40
N SER A 347 0.33 -19.12 -7.70
CA SER A 347 -0.33 -20.23 -8.39
C SER A 347 0.55 -21.48 -8.57
N GLN A 348 1.86 -21.40 -8.35
CA GLN A 348 2.82 -22.48 -8.63
C GLN A 348 3.97 -22.54 -7.60
N THR A 349 4.06 -23.67 -6.90
CA THR A 349 5.29 -24.19 -6.24
C THR A 349 5.75 -23.50 -4.93
N THR A 350 6.64 -24.17 -4.22
CA THR A 350 6.87 -24.11 -2.76
C THR A 350 7.46 -22.76 -2.26
N ALA A 351 7.29 -22.35 -0.99
CA ALA A 351 7.88 -21.07 -0.52
C ALA A 351 9.40 -20.97 -0.57
N GLU A 352 10.13 -22.08 -0.67
CA GLU A 352 11.57 -22.01 -0.96
C GLU A 352 11.80 -21.39 -2.34
N ASP A 353 10.91 -21.65 -3.30
CA ASP A 353 10.89 -20.99 -4.62
C ASP A 353 10.49 -19.52 -4.47
N LEU A 354 9.44 -19.20 -3.69
CA LEU A 354 8.99 -17.81 -3.52
C LEU A 354 10.04 -16.91 -2.84
N GLN A 355 10.70 -17.41 -1.79
CA GLN A 355 11.82 -16.70 -1.15
C GLN A 355 12.97 -16.50 -2.14
N THR A 356 13.28 -17.51 -2.97
CA THR A 356 14.30 -17.42 -4.00
C THR A 356 13.96 -16.35 -5.04
N LEU A 357 12.71 -16.33 -5.51
CA LEU A 357 12.22 -15.31 -6.45
C LEU A 357 12.32 -13.90 -5.85
N LYS A 358 11.84 -13.70 -4.60
CA LYS A 358 11.96 -12.40 -3.92
C LYS A 358 13.42 -11.97 -3.78
N THR A 359 14.30 -12.90 -3.41
CA THR A 359 15.73 -12.64 -3.24
C THR A 359 16.39 -12.30 -4.58
N ALA A 360 16.01 -12.96 -5.67
CA ALA A 360 16.48 -12.64 -7.02
C ALA A 360 16.02 -11.24 -7.47
N VAL A 361 14.77 -10.87 -7.19
CA VAL A 361 14.26 -9.52 -7.45
C VAL A 361 15.05 -8.47 -6.65
N GLU A 362 15.24 -8.68 -5.34
CA GLU A 362 15.97 -7.74 -4.47
C GLU A 362 17.45 -7.62 -4.87
N ALA A 363 18.11 -8.72 -5.20
CA ALA A 363 19.51 -8.73 -5.66
C ALA A 363 19.67 -7.91 -6.96
N ARG A 364 18.64 -7.91 -7.82
CA ARG A 364 18.63 -7.11 -9.05
C ARG A 364 18.31 -5.64 -8.80
N ILE A 365 17.35 -5.35 -7.93
CA ILE A 365 16.86 -3.98 -7.67
C ILE A 365 17.83 -3.16 -6.82
N THR A 366 18.45 -3.76 -5.81
CA THR A 366 19.28 -3.04 -4.83
C THR A 366 20.40 -2.20 -5.46
N PRO A 367 21.26 -2.74 -6.35
CA PRO A 367 22.32 -1.93 -6.97
C PRO A 367 21.78 -0.82 -7.89
N LEU A 368 20.66 -1.08 -8.58
CA LEU A 368 20.01 -0.06 -9.42
C LEU A 368 19.47 1.09 -8.57
N ARG A 369 18.82 0.78 -7.44
CA ARG A 369 18.33 1.79 -6.50
C ARG A 369 19.49 2.62 -5.95
N GLN A 370 20.60 1.99 -5.56
CA GLN A 370 21.81 2.70 -5.11
C GLN A 370 22.36 3.64 -6.18
N GLY A 371 22.43 3.20 -7.44
CA GLY A 371 22.83 4.06 -8.55
C GLY A 371 21.88 5.25 -8.74
N LEU A 372 20.56 5.04 -8.65
CA LEU A 372 19.57 6.12 -8.74
C LEU A 372 19.67 7.10 -7.57
N THR A 373 20.00 6.63 -6.37
CA THR A 373 20.29 7.48 -5.21
C THR A 373 21.54 8.34 -5.46
N GLN A 374 22.58 7.77 -6.06
CA GLN A 374 23.77 8.52 -6.47
C GLN A 374 23.44 9.58 -7.53
N LEU A 375 22.59 9.26 -8.51
CA LEU A 375 22.11 10.24 -9.49
C LEU A 375 21.42 11.42 -8.81
N LEU A 376 20.49 11.12 -7.90
CA LEU A 376 19.75 12.12 -7.16
C LEU A 376 20.68 13.02 -6.34
N TYR A 377 21.68 12.42 -5.68
CA TYR A 377 22.73 13.13 -4.97
C TYR A 377 23.49 14.10 -5.89
N HIS A 378 23.92 13.64 -7.07
CA HIS A 378 24.62 14.49 -8.03
C HIS A 378 23.76 15.66 -8.50
N GLN A 379 22.49 15.41 -8.86
CA GLN A 379 21.54 16.46 -9.26
C GLN A 379 21.33 17.49 -8.15
N PHE A 380 21.18 17.04 -6.90
CA PHE A 380 21.01 17.96 -5.77
C PHE A 380 22.27 18.79 -5.49
N SER A 381 23.44 18.17 -5.64
CA SER A 381 24.73 18.85 -5.47
C SER A 381 24.96 19.91 -6.55
N GLU A 382 24.63 19.61 -7.81
CA GLU A 382 24.72 20.56 -8.93
C GLU A 382 23.77 21.76 -8.76
N LEU A 383 22.60 21.54 -8.17
CA LEU A 383 21.66 22.61 -7.80
C LEU A 383 22.13 23.44 -6.59
N GLY A 384 23.25 23.09 -5.97
CA GLY A 384 23.79 23.78 -4.80
C GLY A 384 22.94 23.60 -3.55
N ILE A 385 22.25 22.47 -3.40
CA ILE A 385 21.48 22.14 -2.20
C ILE A 385 22.46 21.77 -1.07
N TYR A 386 22.19 22.28 0.13
CA TYR A 386 22.97 22.01 1.34
C TYR A 386 22.11 21.23 2.34
N HIS A 387 22.75 20.38 3.14
CA HIS A 387 22.11 19.81 4.30
C HIS A 387 22.02 20.86 5.42
N GLU A 388 20.85 20.96 6.05
CA GLU A 388 20.61 21.87 7.18
C GLU A 388 20.15 21.08 8.40
N GLU A 389 21.03 20.95 9.38
CA GLU A 389 20.72 20.31 10.65
C GLU A 389 20.26 21.37 11.67
N ALA A 390 19.06 21.18 12.22
CA ALA A 390 18.55 22.03 13.28
C ALA A 390 19.27 21.73 14.61
N LEU A 391 19.83 22.77 15.23
CA LEU A 391 20.44 22.69 16.56
C LEU A 391 19.44 23.16 17.63
N ASP A 392 19.56 22.65 18.85
CA ASP A 392 18.76 23.06 20.02
C ASP A 392 18.76 24.58 20.27
N THR A 393 19.77 25.28 19.75
CA THR A 393 19.93 26.72 19.87
C THR A 393 19.11 27.55 18.87
N LYS A 394 18.17 26.94 18.12
CA LYS A 394 17.46 27.56 16.98
C LYS A 394 18.41 28.08 15.87
N LYS A 395 19.63 27.56 15.83
CA LYS A 395 20.60 27.78 14.76
C LYS A 395 20.65 26.54 13.88
N TYR A 396 21.08 26.71 12.65
CA TYR A 396 21.24 25.60 11.70
C TYR A 396 22.72 25.41 11.41
N LYS A 397 23.17 24.16 11.45
CA LYS A 397 24.49 23.78 10.92
C LYS A 397 24.29 23.42 9.45
N LYS A 398 25.00 24.12 8.57
CA LYS A 398 24.99 23.84 7.13
C LYS A 398 26.28 23.14 6.73
N HIS A 399 26.18 22.10 5.93
CA HIS A 399 27.33 21.51 5.24
C HIS A 399 26.95 21.11 3.82
N PRO A 400 27.94 21.01 2.90
CA PRO A 400 27.71 20.41 1.60
C PRO A 400 27.06 19.05 1.76
N LEU A 401 26.15 18.75 0.84
CA LEU A 401 25.41 17.50 0.86
C LEU A 401 26.38 16.32 0.72
N GLU A 402 26.15 15.26 1.49
CA GLU A 402 26.84 13.98 1.37
C GLU A 402 25.85 12.89 0.90
N LEU A 403 26.35 11.81 0.30
CA LEU A 403 25.48 10.73 -0.19
C LEU A 403 24.64 10.12 0.95
N SER A 404 25.22 10.00 2.16
CA SER A 404 24.53 9.50 3.35
C SER A 404 23.35 10.37 3.77
N ASP A 405 23.38 11.68 3.48
CA ASP A 405 22.26 12.58 3.76
C ASP A 405 21.07 12.22 2.88
N ILE A 406 21.31 11.94 1.59
CA ILE A 406 20.27 11.47 0.67
C ILE A 406 19.76 10.09 1.08
N GLU A 407 20.66 9.15 1.39
CA GLU A 407 20.26 7.80 1.83
C GLU A 407 19.38 7.83 3.08
N ALA A 408 19.69 8.71 4.04
CA ALA A 408 18.90 8.90 5.26
C ALA A 408 17.48 9.40 4.99
N LEU A 409 17.26 10.13 3.89
CA LEU A 409 15.94 10.56 3.45
C LEU A 409 15.09 9.44 2.84
N LYS A 410 15.67 8.25 2.61
CA LYS A 410 15.01 7.06 2.03
C LYS A 410 14.27 7.38 0.71
N PRO A 411 14.95 7.87 -0.33
CA PRO A 411 14.30 8.34 -1.55
C PRO A 411 13.49 7.24 -2.23
N PHE A 412 12.29 7.60 -2.71
CA PHE A 412 11.43 6.74 -3.50
C PHE A 412 11.48 7.13 -4.98
N HIS A 413 12.16 6.33 -5.80
CA HIS A 413 12.33 6.59 -7.23
C HIS A 413 11.11 6.12 -8.03
N TRP A 414 10.06 6.95 -8.11
CA TRP A 414 8.79 6.67 -8.77
C TRP A 414 8.90 6.01 -10.15
N GLY A 415 9.69 6.59 -11.06
CA GLY A 415 9.85 6.08 -12.43
C GLY A 415 10.56 4.72 -12.50
N PHE A 416 11.24 4.33 -11.42
CA PHE A 416 11.89 3.03 -11.29
C PHE A 416 11.01 2.02 -10.55
N GLU A 417 10.45 2.37 -9.39
CA GLU A 417 9.67 1.45 -8.56
C GLU A 417 8.35 1.09 -9.23
N PHE A 418 7.62 2.09 -9.73
CA PHE A 418 6.34 1.93 -10.43
C PHE A 418 6.45 2.12 -11.94
N ASP A 419 7.55 1.66 -12.54
CA ASP A 419 7.86 1.80 -13.97
C ASP A 419 6.66 1.49 -14.90
N ARG A 420 5.98 0.36 -14.70
CA ARG A 420 4.79 0.01 -15.50
C ARG A 420 3.65 1.01 -15.42
N VAL A 421 3.43 1.60 -14.26
CA VAL A 421 2.34 2.57 -14.08
C VAL A 421 2.78 3.93 -14.60
N VAL A 422 3.96 4.39 -14.19
CA VAL A 422 4.46 5.74 -14.51
C VAL A 422 4.89 5.87 -15.96
N GLN A 423 5.65 4.91 -16.50
CA GLN A 423 6.21 4.99 -17.85
C GLN A 423 5.32 4.33 -18.90
N GLU A 424 4.84 3.10 -18.68
CA GLU A 424 4.06 2.38 -19.71
C GLU A 424 2.61 2.87 -19.79
N ARG A 425 1.97 3.22 -18.65
CA ARG A 425 0.57 3.69 -18.60
C ARG A 425 0.42 5.22 -18.54
N GLY A 426 1.52 5.95 -18.38
CA GLY A 426 1.52 7.42 -18.29
C GLY A 426 1.13 7.99 -16.92
N GLY A 427 1.09 7.16 -15.86
CA GLY A 427 0.78 7.57 -14.50
C GLY A 427 -0.33 6.76 -13.83
N PHE A 428 -0.61 7.13 -12.58
CA PHE A 428 -1.76 6.62 -11.83
C PHE A 428 -3.04 7.34 -12.26
N ASP A 429 -4.17 6.65 -12.17
CA ASP A 429 -5.48 7.19 -12.50
C ASP A 429 -6.00 8.18 -11.46
N ALA A 430 -5.66 7.94 -10.20
CA ALA A 430 -5.97 8.84 -9.11
C ALA A 430 -5.04 8.66 -7.92
N ILE A 431 -4.88 9.76 -7.19
CA ILE A 431 -4.28 9.77 -5.87
C ILE A 431 -5.41 9.82 -4.85
N ILE A 432 -5.47 8.81 -3.98
CA ILE A 432 -6.46 8.63 -2.93
C ILE A 432 -5.76 8.76 -1.58
N THR A 433 -5.60 9.98 -1.11
CA THR A 433 -4.86 10.26 0.12
C THR A 433 -5.52 11.38 0.92
N ASN A 434 -5.04 11.58 2.14
CA ASN A 434 -5.48 12.67 2.99
C ASN A 434 -4.95 14.00 2.43
N PRO A 435 -5.82 14.90 1.93
CA PRO A 435 -5.35 16.17 1.40
C PRO A 435 -4.78 17.05 2.51
N PRO A 436 -3.90 18.01 2.19
CA PRO A 436 -3.54 19.05 3.14
C PRO A 436 -4.80 19.84 3.50
N TRP A 437 -5.22 19.79 4.77
CA TRP A 437 -6.36 20.55 5.30
C TRP A 437 -6.03 22.02 5.52
N GLU A 438 -4.75 22.37 5.54
CA GLU A 438 -4.34 23.76 5.47
C GLU A 438 -4.71 24.27 4.08
N ILE A 439 -5.71 25.15 4.05
CA ILE A 439 -6.04 25.97 2.90
C ILE A 439 -4.71 26.60 2.45
N PHE A 440 -4.34 26.40 1.17
CA PHE A 440 -3.33 27.24 0.54
C PHE A 440 -3.78 28.68 0.72
N LYS A 441 -3.28 29.36 1.75
CA LYS A 441 -3.63 30.75 1.97
C LYS A 441 -2.91 31.54 0.88
N PRO A 442 -3.63 32.36 0.11
CA PRO A 442 -3.03 33.33 -0.79
C PRO A 442 -1.90 34.04 -0.06
N ASN A 443 -0.66 33.82 -0.51
CA ASN A 443 0.48 34.44 0.12
C ASN A 443 0.63 35.81 -0.50
N ALA A 444 0.06 36.82 0.14
CA ALA A 444 0.04 38.17 -0.40
C ALA A 444 1.45 38.66 -0.78
N LYS A 445 2.49 38.34 0.01
CA LYS A 445 3.86 38.73 -0.35
C LYS A 445 4.36 38.09 -1.64
N GLU A 446 3.97 36.86 -1.90
CA GLU A 446 4.34 36.12 -3.12
C GLU A 446 3.60 36.67 -4.34
N PHE A 447 2.31 36.95 -4.22
CA PHE A 447 1.54 37.58 -5.29
C PHE A 447 2.05 38.99 -5.64
N PHE A 448 2.26 39.86 -4.63
CA PHE A 448 2.67 41.24 -4.88
C PHE A 448 4.16 41.40 -5.24
N GLU A 449 4.98 40.36 -5.06
CA GLU A 449 6.38 40.33 -5.54
C GLU A 449 6.46 40.34 -7.07
N GLU A 450 5.42 39.87 -7.79
CA GLU A 450 5.34 39.95 -9.25
C GLU A 450 5.05 41.36 -9.78
N PHE A 451 4.49 42.23 -8.93
CA PHE A 451 4.09 43.60 -9.30
C PHE A 451 4.99 44.68 -8.70
N SER A 452 5.95 44.31 -7.83
CA SER A 452 6.87 45.23 -7.20
C SER A 452 8.13 44.55 -6.67
N ASP A 453 9.28 44.96 -7.19
CA ASP A 453 10.62 44.52 -6.71
C ASP A 453 10.89 44.91 -5.24
N LEU A 454 10.06 45.79 -4.66
CA LEU A 454 10.15 46.19 -3.25
C LEU A 454 9.50 45.15 -2.31
N VAL A 455 8.55 44.37 -2.82
CA VAL A 455 7.90 43.31 -2.06
C VAL A 455 8.82 42.09 -2.11
N THR A 456 9.29 41.64 -0.94
CA THR A 456 10.12 40.43 -0.85
C THR A 456 9.59 39.50 0.23
N ARG A 457 9.45 38.22 -0.11
CA ARG A 457 8.93 37.19 0.81
C ARG A 457 9.76 37.03 2.10
N LYS A 458 11.08 37.24 2.03
CA LYS A 458 12.02 36.90 3.12
C LYS A 458 12.50 38.08 3.99
N LYS A 459 12.44 39.33 3.51
CA LYS A 459 13.13 40.47 4.17
C LYS A 459 12.26 41.69 4.47
N MET A 460 10.98 41.67 4.09
CA MET A 460 10.08 42.81 4.31
C MET A 460 9.28 42.67 5.60
N SER A 461 9.20 43.73 6.40
CA SER A 461 8.33 43.78 7.57
C SER A 461 6.85 43.78 7.17
N ILE A 462 5.95 43.35 8.06
CA ILE A 462 4.51 43.32 7.77
C ILE A 462 3.98 44.74 7.51
N LYS A 463 4.42 45.73 8.29
CA LYS A 463 3.99 47.13 8.12
C LYS A 463 4.42 47.73 6.79
N ASP A 464 5.65 47.46 6.36
CA ASP A 464 6.15 47.96 5.08
C ASP A 464 5.41 47.29 3.92
N PHE A 465 5.14 45.98 4.05
CA PHE A 465 4.35 45.25 3.08
C PHE A 465 2.93 45.79 2.95
N GLU A 466 2.20 45.98 4.06
CA GLU A 466 0.84 46.54 4.05
C GLU A 466 0.79 47.92 3.38
N LYS A 467 1.81 48.76 3.62
CA LYS A 467 1.92 50.07 2.99
C LYS A 467 2.09 49.96 1.47
N GLU A 468 2.92 49.03 1.01
CA GLU A 468 3.17 48.84 -0.41
C GLU A 468 2.00 48.15 -1.11
N GLN A 469 1.41 47.13 -0.47
CA GLN A 469 0.18 46.48 -0.90
C GLN A 469 -0.95 47.51 -1.09
N THR A 470 -1.12 48.44 -0.14
CA THR A 470 -2.14 49.50 -0.25
C THR A 470 -1.89 50.43 -1.44
N LYS A 471 -0.64 50.63 -1.86
CA LYS A 471 -0.33 51.39 -3.09
C LYS A 471 -0.63 50.57 -4.33
N LEU A 472 -0.19 49.32 -4.38
CA LEU A 472 -0.38 48.43 -5.53
C LEU A 472 -1.87 48.18 -5.80
N LEU A 473 -2.69 48.04 -4.75
CA LEU A 473 -4.14 47.87 -4.85
C LEU A 473 -4.91 49.12 -5.33
N LYS A 474 -4.24 50.27 -5.55
CA LYS A 474 -4.85 51.43 -6.23
C LYS A 474 -4.92 51.25 -7.73
N ASP A 475 -4.09 50.37 -8.29
CA ASP A 475 -4.18 49.97 -9.68
C ASP A 475 -5.34 48.98 -9.84
N ASP A 476 -6.26 49.29 -10.74
CA ASP A 476 -7.50 48.53 -10.91
C ASP A 476 -7.23 47.12 -11.49
N ASP A 477 -6.20 46.97 -12.32
CA ASP A 477 -5.82 45.68 -12.93
C ASP A 477 -5.16 44.77 -11.89
N ILE A 478 -4.24 45.32 -11.08
CA ILE A 478 -3.59 44.57 -9.97
C ILE A 478 -4.63 44.20 -8.91
N ARG A 479 -5.58 45.10 -8.61
CA ARG A 479 -6.66 44.82 -7.66
C ARG A 479 -7.57 43.70 -8.17
N GLN A 480 -7.93 43.70 -9.45
CA GLN A 480 -8.76 42.63 -10.03
C GLN A 480 -8.00 41.29 -10.03
N ALA A 481 -6.72 41.28 -10.44
CA ALA A 481 -5.88 40.09 -10.38
C ALA A 481 -5.73 39.54 -8.95
N TRP A 482 -5.66 40.42 -7.94
CA TRP A 482 -5.62 40.02 -6.53
C TRP A 482 -6.95 39.41 -6.07
N LEU A 483 -8.09 39.96 -6.50
CA LEU A 483 -9.41 39.42 -6.19
C LEU A 483 -9.64 38.06 -6.85
N ASP A 484 -9.08 37.83 -8.04
CA ASP A 484 -9.14 36.54 -8.73
C ASP A 484 -8.17 35.51 -8.11
N TYR A 485 -7.12 35.97 -7.44
CA TYR A 485 -6.13 35.14 -6.74
C TYR A 485 -6.56 34.74 -5.32
N LEU A 486 -7.47 35.50 -4.69
CA LEU A 486 -8.08 35.21 -3.39
C LEU A 486 -9.19 34.15 -3.50
#